data_AF-A0A1I6TP97-F1
#
_entry.id   AF-A0A1I6TP97-F1
#
_cell.length_a   1.000
_cell.length_b   1.000
_cell.length_c   1.000
_cell.angle_alpha   90.00
_cell.angle_beta   90.00
_cell.angle_gamma   90.00
#
_symmetry.space_group_name_H-M   'P 1'
#
loop_
_entity.id
_entity.type
_entity.pdbx_description
1 polymer ?
#
loop_
_entity_poly.entity_id
_entity_poly.type
_entity_poly.pdbx_seq_one_letter_code
_entity_poly.pdbx_strand_id
1 'polypeptide(L)' 'MPDYRLRGAVRGEDGEIGAPRVDEVLTAADAKEAVRLANSRSLTIEDDAVNALWLVDAHGTLLWSLRRADRDS' A
#
# COMPACT_ATOMS: atom_id res chain seq x y z
N MET A 1 -8.26 18.61 0.96
CA MET A 1 -7.37 17.76 1.79
C MET A 1 -6.40 17.10 0.83
N PRO A 2 -5.14 16.88 1.21
CA PRO A 2 -4.20 16.20 0.33
C PRO A 2 -4.69 14.78 0.02
N ASP A 3 -4.66 14.42 -1.26
CA ASP A 3 -5.06 13.10 -1.73
C ASP A 3 -3.91 12.12 -1.54
N TYR A 4 -4.10 11.12 -0.69
CA TYR A 4 -3.16 10.01 -0.55
C TYR A 4 -3.80 8.74 -1.09
N ARG A 5 -3.00 7.89 -1.71
CA ARG A 5 -3.50 6.66 -2.33
C ARG A 5 -2.69 5.47 -1.85
N LEU A 6 -3.35 4.58 -1.12
CA LEU A 6 -2.79 3.31 -0.70
C LEU A 6 -3.06 2.28 -1.78
N ARG A 7 -2.00 1.69 -2.31
CA ARG A 7 -2.07 0.64 -3.32
C ARG A 7 -1.44 -0.63 -2.80
N GLY A 8 -1.90 -1.74 -3.34
CA GLY A 8 -1.35 -3.05 -3.05
C GLY A 8 -1.48 -3.99 -4.22
N ALA A 9 -0.49 -4.85 -4.42
CA ALA A 9 -0.46 -5.82 -5.49
C ALA A 9 0.31 -7.08 -5.06
N VAL A 10 0.26 -8.08 -5.94
CA VAL A 10 1.17 -9.22 -5.89
C VAL A 10 2.49 -8.80 -6.51
N ARG A 11 3.58 -9.04 -5.79
CA ARG A 11 4.95 -8.93 -6.24
C ARG A 11 5.45 -10.34 -6.54
N GLY A 12 5.90 -10.55 -7.78
CA GLY A 12 6.47 -11.81 -8.22
C GLY A 12 7.83 -12.11 -7.58
N GLU A 13 8.30 -13.34 -7.77
CA GLU A 13 9.63 -13.78 -7.33
C GLU A 13 10.77 -13.02 -8.03
N ASP A 14 10.54 -12.61 -9.28
CA ASP A 14 11.40 -11.72 -10.07
C ASP A 14 11.44 -10.28 -9.52
N GLY A 15 10.53 -9.96 -8.62
CA GLY A 15 10.40 -8.68 -7.97
C GLY A 15 9.53 -7.67 -8.70
N GLU A 16 8.93 -8.06 -9.83
CA GLU A 16 7.97 -7.25 -10.55
C GLU A 16 6.69 -7.09 -9.74
N ILE A 17 6.14 -5.88 -9.74
CA ILE A 17 4.88 -5.56 -9.05
C ILE A 17 3.76 -5.61 -10.09
N GLY A 18 2.81 -6.50 -9.87
CA GLY A 18 1.64 -6.65 -10.74
C GLY A 18 0.65 -5.49 -10.65
N ALA A 19 -0.48 -5.65 -11.35
CA ALA A 19 -1.55 -4.67 -11.31
C ALA A 19 -2.07 -4.46 -9.86
N PRO A 20 -2.38 -3.20 -9.47
CA PRO A 20 -2.95 -2.92 -8.16
C PRO A 20 -4.26 -3.68 -7.96
N ARG A 21 -4.32 -4.49 -6.91
CA ARG A 21 -5.53 -5.16 -6.41
C ARG A 21 -6.19 -4.37 -5.28
N VAL A 22 -5.39 -3.61 -4.55
CA VAL A 22 -5.83 -2.59 -3.60
C VAL A 22 -5.52 -1.23 -4.22
N ASP A 23 -6.49 -0.34 -4.19
CA ASP A 23 -6.34 1.04 -4.64
C ASP A 23 -7.35 1.94 -3.90
N GLU A 24 -6.95 2.39 -2.72
CA GLU A 24 -7.79 3.12 -1.77
C GLU A 24 -7.33 4.56 -1.61
N VAL A 25 -8.27 5.50 -1.58
CA VAL A 25 -7.97 6.89 -1.20
C VAL A 25 -7.99 7.00 0.32
N LEU A 26 -6.91 7.50 0.90
CA LEU A 26 -6.79 7.81 2.32
C LEU A 26 -6.90 9.32 2.53
N THR A 27 -7.95 9.72 3.23
CA THR A 27 -8.16 11.11 3.65
C THR A 27 -7.35 11.36 4.93
N ALA A 28 -6.34 12.22 4.85
CA ALA A 28 -5.50 12.60 5.99
C ALA A 28 -5.14 14.09 5.95
N ALA A 29 -4.84 14.68 7.10
CA ALA A 29 -4.42 16.07 7.22
C ALA A 29 -2.99 16.29 6.70
N ASP A 30 -2.10 15.32 6.91
CA ASP A 30 -0.70 15.37 6.51
C ASP A 30 -0.13 13.97 6.20
N ALA A 31 1.12 13.95 5.71
CA ALA A 31 1.80 12.71 5.32
C ALA A 31 2.01 11.76 6.51
N LYS A 32 2.22 12.29 7.72
CA LYS A 32 2.46 11.48 8.92
C LYS A 32 1.19 10.74 9.31
N GLU A 33 0.04 11.41 9.28
CA GLU A 33 -1.25 10.79 9.49
C GLU A 33 -1.56 9.77 8.39
N ALA A 34 -1.29 10.10 7.12
CA ALA A 34 -1.50 9.18 5.99
C ALA A 34 -0.70 7.88 6.16
N VAL A 35 0.57 7.96 6.56
CA VAL A 35 1.40 6.78 6.85
C VAL A 35 0.84 5.97 8.02
N ARG A 36 0.34 6.63 9.07
CA ARG A 36 -0.32 5.94 10.19
C ARG A 36 -1.55 5.17 9.74
N LEU A 37 -2.41 5.78 8.91
CA LEU A 37 -3.60 5.13 8.35
C LEU A 37 -3.22 3.97 7.43
N ALA A 38 -2.19 4.14 6.58
CA ALA A 38 -1.69 3.07 5.72
C ALA A 38 -1.21 1.85 6.53
N ASN A 39 -0.48 2.07 7.63
CA ASN A 39 -0.09 0.98 8.52
C ASN A 39 -1.31 0.27 9.12
N SER A 40 -2.30 1.00 9.64
CA SER A 40 -3.52 0.39 10.17
C SER A 40 -4.30 -0.39 9.10
N ARG A 41 -4.45 0.16 7.89
CA ARG A 41 -5.11 -0.53 6.77
C ARG A 41 -4.36 -1.76 6.30
N SER A 42 -3.03 -1.75 6.39
CA SER A 42 -2.23 -2.92 6.07
C SER A 42 -2.50 -4.13 6.98
N LEU A 43 -3.22 -3.98 8.09
CA LEU A 43 -3.64 -5.11 8.93
C LEU A 43 -5.03 -5.63 8.58
N THR A 44 -5.79 -4.90 7.76
CA THR A 44 -7.20 -5.22 7.44
C THR A 44 -7.40 -5.65 5.98
N ILE A 45 -6.35 -5.65 5.15
CA ILE A 45 -6.45 -6.13 3.77
C ILE A 45 -6.54 -7.66 3.80
N GLU A 46 -7.69 -8.17 3.38
CA GLU A 46 -8.07 -9.59 3.40
C GLU A 46 -7.49 -10.41 2.24
N ASP A 47 -7.07 -9.76 1.15
CA ASP A 47 -6.39 -10.47 0.05
C ASP A 47 -4.97 -10.87 0.48
N ASP A 48 -4.84 -12.10 0.96
CA ASP A 48 -3.58 -12.71 1.37
C ASP A 48 -2.54 -12.78 0.25
N ALA A 49 -2.94 -12.69 -1.02
CA ALA A 49 -1.97 -12.67 -2.13
C ALA A 49 -1.27 -11.31 -2.25
N VAL A 50 -1.83 -10.24 -1.69
CA VAL A 50 -1.20 -8.91 -1.68
C VAL A 50 -0.01 -8.92 -0.72
N ASN A 51 1.19 -8.99 -1.29
CA ASN A 51 2.46 -9.00 -0.57
C ASN A 51 3.28 -7.70 -0.74
N ALA A 52 2.86 -6.77 -1.60
CA ALA A 52 3.45 -5.45 -1.74
C ALA A 52 2.40 -4.36 -1.58
N LEU A 53 2.64 -3.42 -0.68
CA LEU A 53 1.80 -2.26 -0.38
C LEU A 53 2.62 -0.98 -0.46
N TRP A 54 2.01 0.09 -0.96
CA TRP A 54 2.66 1.39 -1.04
C TRP A 54 1.67 2.54 -0.96
N LEU A 55 2.10 3.62 -0.32
CA LEU A 55 1.35 4.86 -0.16
C LEU A 55 2.00 5.94 -1.00
N VAL A 56 1.20 6.60 -1.84
CA VAL A 56 1.64 7.78 -2.60
C VAL A 56 0.85 9.02 -2.24
N ASP A 57 1.46 10.19 -2.40
CA ASP A 57 0.76 11.47 -2.39
C ASP A 57 0.10 11.79 -3.75
N ALA A 58 -0.53 12.96 -3.84
CA ALA A 58 -1.21 13.45 -5.03
C ALA A 58 -0.28 13.64 -6.25
N HIS A 59 1.03 13.77 -6.02
CA HIS A 59 2.04 13.88 -7.08
C HIS A 59 2.62 12.52 -7.49
N GLY A 60 2.19 11.43 -6.83
CA GLY A 60 2.73 10.09 -7.03
C GLY A 60 4.02 9.84 -6.27
N THR A 61 4.42 10.72 -5.34
CA THR A 61 5.61 10.54 -4.51
C THR A 61 5.37 9.38 -3.55
N LEU A 62 6.28 8.41 -3.52
CA LEU A 62 6.25 7.32 -2.55
C LEU A 62 6.55 7.85 -1.15
N LEU A 63 5.60 7.69 -0.23
CA LEU A 63 5.72 8.12 1.16
C LEU A 63 6.01 6.96 2.12
N TRP A 64 5.52 5.77 1.78
CA TRP A 64 5.65 4.57 2.61
C TRP A 64 5.44 3.33 1.75
N SER A 65 6.09 2.23 2.12
CA SER A 65 5.90 0.93 1.51
C SER A 65 6.05 -0.18 2.53
N LEU A 66 5.32 -1.27 2.32
CA LEU A 66 5.43 -2.50 3.11
C LEU A 66 5.50 -3.69 2.17
N ARG A 67 6.51 -4.54 2.40
CA ARG A 67 6.57 -5.89 1.86
C ARG A 67 6.12 -6.86 2.95
N ARG A 68 5.08 -7.63 2.68
CA ARG A 68 4.71 -8.76 3.52
C ARG A 68 5.58 -9.96 3.15
N ALA A 69 5.80 -10.85 4.11
CA ALA A 69 6.45 -12.11 3.81
C ALA A 69 5.61 -12.87 2.78
N ASP A 70 6.29 -13.47 1.82
CA ASP A 70 5.67 -14.41 0.90
C ASP A 70 5.16 -15.58 1.76
N ARG A 71 3.89 -15.97 1.58
CA ARG A 71 3.32 -17.05 2.38
C ARG A 71 3.99 -18.34 1.93
N ASP A 72 4.75 -18.99 2.82
CA ASP A 72 5.23 -20.36 2.60
C ASP A 72 4.01 -21.23 2.30
N SER A 73 3.99 -21.81 1.10
CA SER A 73 2.92 -22.68 0.60
C SER A 73 3.04 -24.09 1.17
#